data_AF-A0A0H4T5H1-F1
#
_entry.id   AF-A0A0H4T5H1-F1
#
_cell.length_a   1.000
_cell.length_b   1.000
_cell.length_c   1.000
_cell.angle_alpha   90.00
_cell.angle_beta   90.00
_cell.angle_gamma   90.00
#
_symmetry.space_group_name_H-M   'P 1'
#
loop_
_entity.id
_entity.type
_entity.pdbx_description
1 polymer ?
#
loop_
_entity_poly.entity_id
_entity_poly.type
_entity_poly.pdbx_seq_one_letter_code
_entity_poly.pdbx_strand_id
1 'polypeptide(L)'
;MEIKATQKYILTSPKKIREVAGMVKRLTPVQALERLPFINKRSANELKKVIAVAIANAKERGEADANNLIFKEILINEGPRLKRWRAGARGRAKPYKRRMSHIRVVLTTKDVRQSEGVETNVKKKITQAAKSKIKNQNANIQSKNVKSDAKES
;
A
#
# COMPACT_ATOMS: atom_id res chain seq x y z
N MET A 1 13.17 5.60 11.18
CA MET A 1 13.20 7.09 11.11
C MET A 1 12.22 7.55 10.03
N GLU A 2 11.77 8.81 10.02
CA GLU A 2 10.83 9.30 8.99
C GLU A 2 11.56 10.05 7.87
N ILE A 3 11.37 9.62 6.63
CA ILE A 3 11.84 10.32 5.43
C ILE A 3 10.66 11.03 4.80
N LYS A 4 10.82 12.33 4.54
CA LYS A 4 9.73 13.19 4.03
C LYS A 4 10.09 13.71 2.64
N ALA A 5 9.11 13.73 1.75
CA ALA A 5 9.17 14.44 0.48
C ALA A 5 7.88 15.23 0.27
N THR A 6 8.02 16.48 -0.18
CA THR A 6 6.87 17.36 -0.41
C THR A 6 6.98 18.05 -1.76
N GLN A 7 5.88 18.09 -2.49
CA GLN A 7 5.73 18.90 -3.70
C GLN A 7 4.56 19.86 -3.52
N LYS A 8 4.79 21.15 -3.75
CA LYS A 8 3.81 22.21 -3.53
C LYS A 8 3.33 22.83 -4.85
N TYR A 9 2.14 23.44 -4.81
CA TYR A 9 1.54 24.22 -5.90
C TYR A 9 1.28 23.44 -7.20
N ILE A 10 0.90 22.16 -7.08
CA ILE A 10 0.59 21.33 -8.24
C ILE A 10 -0.76 21.75 -8.81
N LEU A 11 -0.80 22.05 -10.12
CA LEU A 11 -2.01 22.44 -10.86
C LEU A 11 -2.92 21.23 -11.19
N THR A 12 -3.20 20.42 -10.17
CA THR A 12 -4.09 19.26 -10.25
C THR A 12 -4.99 19.23 -9.02
N SER A 13 -6.27 18.88 -9.21
CA SER A 13 -7.24 18.81 -8.12
C SER A 13 -6.84 17.72 -7.10
N PRO A 14 -6.91 18.01 -5.78
CA PRO A 14 -6.59 17.04 -4.73
C PRO A 14 -7.33 15.71 -4.88
N LYS A 15 -8.62 15.74 -5.26
CA LYS A 15 -9.45 14.53 -5.44
C LYS A 15 -8.86 13.56 -6.47
N LYS A 16 -8.33 14.07 -7.59
CA LYS A 16 -7.75 13.26 -8.67
C LYS A 16 -6.45 12.57 -8.26
N ILE A 17 -5.68 13.18 -7.36
CA ILE A 17 -4.45 12.59 -6.85
C ILE A 17 -4.76 11.58 -5.73
N ARG A 18 -5.74 11.89 -4.85
CA ARG A 18 -6.19 10.95 -3.79
C ARG A 18 -6.65 9.61 -4.32
N GLU A 19 -7.31 9.62 -5.47
CA GLU A 19 -7.74 8.38 -6.13
C GLU A 19 -6.55 7.50 -6.52
N VAL A 20 -5.49 8.08 -7.09
CA VAL A 20 -4.26 7.34 -7.44
C VAL A 20 -3.49 6.94 -6.18
N ALA A 21 -3.42 7.83 -5.17
CA ALA A 21 -2.76 7.55 -3.90
C ALA A 21 -3.38 6.35 -3.18
N GLY A 22 -4.71 6.19 -3.26
CA GLY A 22 -5.41 5.02 -2.72
C GLY A 22 -4.96 3.69 -3.34
N MET A 23 -4.60 3.70 -4.63
CA MET A 23 -4.10 2.50 -5.34
C MET A 23 -2.69 2.10 -4.90
N VAL A 24 -1.84 3.08 -4.56
CA VAL A 24 -0.43 2.82 -4.21
C VAL A 24 -0.16 2.69 -2.72
N LYS A 25 -1.10 3.09 -1.85
CA LYS A 25 -0.92 3.09 -0.38
C LYS A 25 -0.51 1.73 0.21
N ARG A 26 -0.92 0.62 -0.41
CA ARG A 26 -0.64 -0.75 0.05
C ARG A 26 0.60 -1.39 -0.59
N LEU A 27 1.25 -0.70 -1.52
CA LEU A 27 2.41 -1.20 -2.24
C LEU A 27 3.70 -0.72 -1.57
N THR A 28 4.83 -1.35 -1.89
CA THR A 28 6.14 -0.78 -1.54
C THR A 28 6.44 0.42 -2.45
N PRO A 29 7.30 1.37 -2.05
CA PRO A 29 7.67 2.52 -2.87
C PRO A 29 8.26 2.14 -4.24
N VAL A 30 9.01 1.04 -4.30
CA VAL A 30 9.58 0.49 -5.55
C VAL A 30 8.47 -0.03 -6.46
N GLN A 31 7.58 -0.90 -5.94
CA GLN A 31 6.43 -1.41 -6.70
C GLN A 31 5.49 -0.29 -7.16
N ALA A 32 5.33 0.77 -6.35
CA ALA A 32 4.54 1.92 -6.74
C ALA A 32 5.17 2.66 -7.95
N LEU A 33 6.50 2.82 -7.99
CA LEU A 33 7.18 3.45 -9.13
C LEU A 33 7.03 2.66 -10.43
N GLU A 34 7.00 1.33 -10.34
CA GLU A 34 6.79 0.45 -11.48
C GLU A 34 5.34 0.49 -11.98
N ARG A 35 4.37 0.56 -11.06
CA ARG A 35 2.94 0.52 -11.41
C ARG A 35 2.39 1.86 -11.89
N LEU A 36 2.84 2.98 -11.31
CA LEU A 36 2.33 4.32 -11.60
C LEU A 36 2.32 4.73 -13.09
N PRO A 37 3.35 4.41 -13.91
CA PRO A 37 3.36 4.71 -15.34
C PRO A 37 2.20 4.09 -16.14
N PHE A 38 1.69 2.95 -15.70
CA PHE A 38 0.62 2.22 -16.40
C PHE A 38 -0.79 2.68 -15.99
N ILE A 39 -0.90 3.55 -14.99
CA ILE A 39 -2.19 4.12 -14.59
C ILE A 39 -2.54 5.24 -15.58
N ASN A 40 -3.65 5.08 -16.31
CA ASN A 40 -4.16 6.05 -17.28
C ASN A 40 -4.77 7.31 -16.60
N LYS A 41 -3.97 8.01 -15.79
CA LYS A 41 -4.35 9.27 -15.12
C LYS A 41 -3.14 10.19 -15.05
N ARG A 42 -3.31 11.43 -15.50
CA ARG A 42 -2.26 12.48 -15.39
C ARG A 42 -1.73 12.66 -13.96
N SER A 43 -2.56 12.45 -12.94
CA SER A 43 -2.17 12.54 -11.53
C SER A 43 -1.12 11.49 -11.12
N ALA A 44 -0.98 10.39 -11.85
CA ALA A 44 0.05 9.38 -11.57
C ALA A 44 1.46 9.93 -11.82
N ASN A 45 1.65 10.75 -12.84
CA ASN A 45 2.94 11.37 -13.14
C ASN A 45 3.41 12.29 -12.02
N GLU A 46 2.50 13.07 -11.43
CA GLU A 46 2.85 13.95 -10.32
C GLU A 46 3.22 13.15 -9.07
N LEU A 47 2.48 12.07 -8.77
CA LEU A 47 2.77 11.22 -7.62
C LEU A 47 4.09 10.45 -7.79
N LYS A 48 4.39 9.96 -9.00
CA LYS A 48 5.64 9.28 -9.35
C LYS A 48 6.85 10.14 -9.02
N LYS A 49 6.83 11.42 -9.40
CA LYS A 49 7.92 12.37 -9.13
C LYS A 49 8.20 12.49 -7.63
N VAL A 50 7.16 12.65 -6.81
CA VAL A 50 7.33 12.82 -5.36
C VAL A 50 7.86 11.55 -4.70
N ILE A 51 7.39 10.38 -5.12
CA ILE A 51 7.88 9.09 -4.60
C ILE A 51 9.34 8.87 -5.00
N ALA A 52 9.73 9.21 -6.24
CA ALA A 52 11.11 9.12 -6.68
C ALA A 52 12.04 10.01 -5.83
N VAL A 53 11.62 11.24 -5.53
CA VAL A 53 12.35 12.14 -4.63
C VAL A 53 12.43 11.57 -3.21
N ALA A 54 11.35 10.97 -2.70
CA ALA A 54 11.35 10.36 -1.37
C ALA A 54 12.37 9.21 -1.26
N ILE A 55 12.47 8.37 -2.29
CA ILE A 55 13.46 7.28 -2.36
C ILE A 55 14.88 7.84 -2.49
N ALA A 56 15.09 8.88 -3.28
CA ALA A 56 16.39 9.54 -3.38
C ALA A 56 16.84 10.10 -2.01
N ASN A 57 15.94 10.78 -1.30
CA ASN A 57 16.21 11.29 0.05
C ASN A 57 16.48 10.17 1.06
N ALA A 58 15.85 9.00 0.90
CA ALA A 58 16.11 7.83 1.73
C ALA A 58 17.54 7.31 1.51
N LYS A 59 17.95 7.19 0.24
CA LYS A 59 19.30 6.76 -0.15
C LYS A 59 20.37 7.70 0.37
N GLU A 60 20.17 9.01 0.24
CA GLU A 60 21.12 10.03 0.74
C GLU A 60 21.32 9.96 2.26
N ARG A 61 20.27 9.61 3.01
CA ARG A 61 20.33 9.44 4.48
C ARG A 61 20.95 8.11 4.93
N GLY A 62 21.38 7.24 4.00
CA GLY A 62 21.99 5.96 4.33
C GLY A 62 21.00 4.83 4.65
N GLU A 63 19.70 5.02 4.41
CA GLU A 63 18.71 3.94 4.47
C GLU A 63 18.75 3.19 3.12
N ALA A 64 19.77 2.33 2.98
CA ALA A 64 20.23 1.83 1.68
C ALA A 64 19.30 0.82 1.00
N ASP A 65 18.46 0.11 1.74
CA ASP A 65 17.54 -0.87 1.14
C ASP A 65 16.21 -0.24 0.76
N ALA A 66 16.13 0.20 -0.50
CA ALA A 66 14.89 0.66 -1.12
C ALA A 66 13.73 -0.36 -1.00
N ASN A 67 14.07 -1.65 -0.87
CA ASN A 67 13.13 -2.75 -0.70
C ASN A 67 12.49 -2.80 0.70
N ASN A 68 13.14 -2.23 1.71
CA ASN A 68 12.67 -2.23 3.10
C ASN A 68 11.84 -0.99 3.46
N LEU A 69 11.64 -0.08 2.51
CA LEU A 69 10.85 1.13 2.70
C LEU A 69 9.35 0.83 2.58
N ILE A 70 8.56 1.47 3.44
CA ILE A 70 7.09 1.40 3.44
C ILE A 70 6.53 2.82 3.49
N PHE A 71 5.38 3.03 2.85
CA PHE A 71 4.61 4.27 3.03
C PHE A 71 4.02 4.33 4.44
N LYS A 72 4.54 5.24 5.27
CA LYS A 72 3.89 5.59 6.54
C LYS A 72 2.64 6.41 6.26
N GLU A 73 2.77 7.41 5.39
CA GLU A 73 1.69 8.35 5.11
C GLU A 73 1.82 8.93 3.70
N ILE A 74 0.68 9.07 3.02
CA ILE A 74 0.56 9.81 1.76
C ILE A 74 -0.57 10.81 1.94
N LEU A 75 -0.21 12.08 2.18
CA LEU A 75 -1.16 13.17 2.29
C LEU A 75 -1.24 13.99 1.02
N ILE A 76 -2.48 14.28 0.64
CA ILE A 76 -2.77 15.24 -0.43
C ILE A 76 -3.64 16.34 0.15
N ASN A 77 -2.98 17.47 0.40
CA ASN A 77 -3.59 18.68 0.93
C ASN A 77 -4.09 19.56 -0.21
N GLU A 78 -5.09 20.37 0.10
CA GLU A 78 -5.57 21.39 -0.82
C GLU A 78 -4.64 22.60 -0.79
N GLY A 79 -4.34 23.12 -1.97
CA GLY A 79 -3.55 24.35 -2.13
C GLY A 79 -4.43 25.56 -2.44
N PRO A 80 -3.82 26.70 -2.78
CA PRO A 80 -4.55 27.91 -3.14
C PRO A 80 -5.47 27.65 -4.35
N ARG A 81 -6.67 28.24 -4.30
CA ARG A 81 -7.67 28.13 -5.36
C ARG A 81 -7.67 29.41 -6.18
N LEU A 82 -7.34 29.29 -7.47
CA LEU A 82 -7.39 30.42 -8.39
C LEU A 82 -8.83 30.65 -8.85
N LYS A 83 -9.35 31.85 -8.64
CA LYS A 83 -10.66 32.28 -9.15
C LYS A 83 -10.55 32.56 -10.66
N ARG A 84 -11.45 31.97 -11.45
CA ARG A 84 -11.56 32.17 -12.90
C ARG A 84 -13.04 32.23 -13.28
N TRP A 85 -13.34 32.68 -14.49
CA TRP A 85 -14.70 32.70 -15.03
C TRP A 85 -14.68 32.26 -16.49
N ARG A 86 -15.83 31.80 -16.99
CA ARG A 86 -16.09 31.57 -18.42
C ARG A 86 -17.33 32.35 -18.80
N ALA A 87 -17.38 32.83 -20.05
CA ALA A 87 -18.59 33.39 -20.60
C ALA A 87 -19.71 32.32 -20.61
N GLY A 88 -20.92 32.73 -20.26
CA GLY A 88 -22.12 31.91 -20.26
C GLY A 88 -23.23 32.58 -21.08
N ALA A 89 -24.32 31.83 -21.29
CA ALA A 89 -25.46 32.33 -22.06
C ALA A 89 -26.04 33.63 -21.46
N ARG A 90 -26.54 34.51 -22.34
CA ARG A 90 -27.19 35.79 -21.99
C ARG A 90 -26.30 36.71 -21.13
N GLY A 91 -25.02 36.84 -21.47
CA GLY A 91 -24.08 37.74 -20.78
C GLY A 91 -23.69 37.31 -19.34
N ARG A 92 -24.04 36.09 -18.91
CA ARG A 92 -23.77 35.62 -17.54
C ARG A 92 -22.32 35.15 -17.39
N ALA A 93 -21.65 35.56 -16.32
CA ALA A 93 -20.33 35.02 -15.96
C ALA A 93 -20.48 33.73 -15.15
N LYS A 94 -19.89 32.62 -15.61
CA LYS A 94 -19.84 31.35 -14.88
C LYS A 94 -18.50 31.21 -14.14
N PRO A 95 -18.44 31.42 -12.82
CA PRO A 95 -17.20 31.28 -12.07
C PRO A 95 -16.79 29.81 -11.96
N TYR A 96 -15.49 29.54 -12.07
CA TYR A 96 -14.91 28.24 -11.75
C TYR A 96 -13.59 28.42 -11.01
N LYS A 97 -13.21 27.42 -10.21
CA LYS A 97 -11.99 27.46 -9.40
C LYS A 97 -10.96 26.51 -10.01
N ARG A 98 -9.78 27.01 -10.39
CA ARG A 98 -8.63 26.15 -10.67
C ARG A 98 -7.98 25.81 -9.33
N ARG A 99 -8.15 24.56 -8.90
CA ARG A 99 -7.66 24.05 -7.61
C ARG A 99 -6.20 23.61 -7.75
N MET A 100 -5.37 23.99 -6.79
CA MET A 100 -4.04 23.43 -6.61
C MET A 100 -4.02 22.38 -5.50
N SER A 101 -2.95 21.60 -5.45
CA SER A 101 -2.70 20.62 -4.40
C SER A 101 -1.25 20.66 -3.92
N HIS A 102 -1.05 20.16 -2.71
CA HIS A 102 0.26 19.88 -2.13
C HIS A 102 0.32 18.39 -1.79
N ILE A 103 1.36 17.69 -2.25
CA ILE A 103 1.58 16.27 -1.96
C ILE A 103 2.66 16.18 -0.89
N ARG A 104 2.42 15.39 0.15
CA ARG A 104 3.40 15.01 1.17
C ARG A 104 3.45 13.49 1.26
N VAL A 105 4.62 12.92 1.02
CA VAL A 105 4.89 11.49 1.17
C VAL A 105 5.84 11.31 2.34
N VAL A 106 5.51 10.39 3.23
CA VAL A 106 6.36 9.97 4.36
C VAL A 106 6.67 8.49 4.21
N LEU A 107 7.95 8.17 4.15
CA LEU A 107 8.46 6.81 4.15
C LEU A 107 9.03 6.47 5.53
N THR A 108 8.94 5.20 5.88
CA THR A 108 9.57 4.60 7.06
C THR A 108 10.21 3.28 6.68
N THR A 109 11.25 2.88 7.39
CA THR A 109 11.76 1.52 7.34
C THR A 109 10.78 0.56 8.00
N LYS A 110 10.69 -0.65 7.45
CA LYS A 110 10.00 -1.77 8.10
C LYS A 110 10.84 -2.24 9.29
N ASP A 111 10.35 -2.03 10.51
CA ASP A 111 10.97 -2.64 11.69
C ASP A 111 10.75 -4.15 11.65
N VAL A 112 11.82 -4.90 11.35
CA VAL A 112 11.82 -6.37 11.18
C VAL A 112 11.25 -7.11 12.40
N ARG A 113 11.24 -6.47 13.58
CA ARG A 113 10.78 -7.01 14.87
C ARG A 113 9.32 -7.49 14.88
N GLN A 114 8.45 -6.96 14.02
CA GLN A 114 7.04 -7.41 13.97
C GLN A 114 6.79 -8.59 13.02
N SER A 115 7.64 -8.79 12.02
CA SER A 115 7.49 -9.89 11.03
C SER A 115 7.86 -11.26 11.59
N GLU A 116 8.90 -11.35 12.41
CA GLU A 116 9.38 -12.62 12.97
C GLU A 116 8.33 -13.28 13.89
N GLY A 117 7.59 -12.49 14.67
CA GLY A 117 6.51 -12.96 15.53
C GLY A 117 5.28 -13.48 14.76
N VAL A 118 5.03 -12.96 13.55
CA VAL A 118 3.92 -13.42 12.70
C VAL A 118 4.32 -14.70 11.97
N GLU A 119 5.53 -14.77 11.41
CA GLU A 119 6.03 -15.95 10.71
C GLU A 119 6.18 -17.16 11.63
N THR A 120 6.69 -16.96 12.86
CA THR A 120 6.79 -18.02 13.86
C THR A 120 5.41 -18.52 14.32
N ASN A 121 4.41 -17.64 14.44
CA ASN A 121 3.03 -18.02 14.75
C ASN A 121 2.33 -18.76 13.61
N VAL A 122 2.55 -18.36 12.36
CA VAL A 122 2.04 -19.07 11.18
C VAL A 122 2.65 -20.47 11.08
N LYS A 123 3.98 -20.62 11.27
CA LYS A 123 4.66 -21.92 11.29
C LYS A 123 4.17 -22.82 12.45
N LYS A 124 3.93 -22.27 13.64
CA LYS A 124 3.35 -22.99 14.79
C LYS A 124 1.92 -23.48 14.51
N LYS A 125 1.07 -22.65 13.89
CA LYS A 125 -0.29 -23.07 13.48
C LYS A 125 -0.28 -24.19 12.43
N ILE A 126 0.59 -24.10 11.41
CA ILE A 126 0.70 -25.13 10.36
C ILE A 126 1.17 -26.46 10.95
N THR A 127 2.18 -26.44 11.83
CA THR A 127 2.67 -27.65 12.50
C THR A 127 1.65 -28.27 13.47
N GLN A 128 0.84 -27.47 14.18
CA GLN A 128 -0.27 -27.95 15.01
C GLN A 128 -1.43 -28.54 14.18
N ALA A 129 -1.75 -27.93 13.03
CA ALA A 129 -2.75 -28.45 12.09
C ALA A 129 -2.29 -29.76 11.42
N ALA A 130 -0.99 -29.91 11.13
CA ALA A 130 -0.42 -31.16 10.62
C ALA A 130 -0.45 -32.27 11.68
N LYS A 131 -0.06 -31.99 12.94
CA LYS A 131 -0.08 -32.95 14.05
C LYS A 131 -1.49 -33.47 14.38
N SER A 132 -2.51 -32.60 14.34
CA SER A 132 -3.91 -33.00 14.57
C SER A 132 -4.49 -33.85 13.43
N LYS A 133 -4.12 -33.58 12.17
CA LYS A 133 -4.47 -34.44 11.03
C LYS A 133 -3.87 -35.85 11.15
N ILE A 134 -2.60 -35.97 11.53
CA ILE A 134 -1.93 -37.27 11.71
C ILE A 134 -2.57 -38.06 12.86
N LYS A 135 -2.89 -37.40 13.99
CA LYS A 135 -3.55 -38.05 15.14
C LYS A 135 -4.93 -38.61 14.77
N ASN A 136 -5.71 -37.85 14.00
CA ASN A 136 -7.04 -38.29 13.54
C ASN A 136 -6.99 -39.43 12.53
N GLN A 137 -5.97 -39.46 11.66
CA GLN A 137 -5.76 -40.59 10.73
C GLN A 137 -5.42 -41.88 11.49
N ASN A 138 -4.52 -41.81 12.48
CA ASN A 138 -4.13 -42.97 13.28
C ASN A 138 -5.29 -43.51 14.13
N ALA A 139 -6.13 -42.64 14.71
CA ALA A 139 -7.33 -43.06 15.44
C ALA A 139 -8.37 -43.75 14.53
N ASN A 140 -8.45 -43.36 13.26
CA ASN A 140 -9.36 -43.94 12.28
C ASN A 140 -8.84 -45.27 11.69
N ILE A 141 -7.52 -45.49 11.71
CA ILE A 141 -6.91 -46.79 11.36
C ILE A 141 -7.10 -47.79 12.50
N GLN A 142 -6.92 -47.37 13.76
CA GLN A 142 -7.17 -48.20 14.94
C GLN A 142 -8.63 -48.66 15.04
N SER A 143 -9.59 -47.78 14.76
CA SER A 143 -11.02 -48.15 14.78
C SER A 143 -11.46 -49.06 13.62
N LYS A 144 -10.70 -49.10 12.52
CA LYS A 144 -10.90 -50.04 11.40
C LYS A 144 -10.37 -51.44 11.71
N ASN A 145 -9.21 -51.54 12.35
CA ASN A 145 -8.62 -52.84 12.74
C ASN A 145 -9.42 -53.53 13.86
N VAL A 146 -9.94 -52.78 14.84
CA VAL A 146 -10.80 -53.37 15.89
C VAL A 146 -12.14 -53.90 15.33
N LYS A 147 -12.59 -53.38 14.18
CA LYS A 147 -13.82 -53.85 13.49
C LYS A 147 -13.58 -55.03 12.55
N SER A 148 -12.35 -55.26 12.09
CA SER A 148 -12.02 -56.48 11.33
C SER A 148 -11.90 -57.68 12.26
N ASP A 149 -11.28 -57.51 13.43
CA ASP A 149 -11.02 -58.60 14.37
C ASP A 149 -12.32 -59.13 15.03
N ALA A 150 -13.34 -58.28 15.20
CA ALA A 150 -14.66 -58.65 15.71
C ALA A 150 -15.58 -59.34 14.67
N LYS A 151 -15.12 -59.52 13.43
CA LYS A 151 -15.89 -60.12 12.32
C LYS A 151 -15.39 -61.52 11.92
N GLU A 152 -14.26 -61.95 12.47
CA GLU A 152 -13.62 -63.26 12.25
C GLU A 152 -13.80 -64.24 13.44
N SER A 153 -14.62 -63.89 14.43
CA SER A 153 -15.05 -64.76 15.54
C SER A 153 -16.56 -65.01 15.50
#